data_AF-A0A5K7Z031-F1
#
_entry.id   AF-A0A5K7Z031-F1
#
_cell.length_a   1.000
_cell.length_b   1.000
_cell.length_c   1.000
_cell.angle_alpha   90.00
_cell.angle_beta   90.00
_cell.angle_gamma   90.00
#
_symmetry.space_group_name_H-M   'P 1'
#
loop_
_entity.id
_entity.type
_entity.pdbx_description
1 polymer ?
#
loop_
_entity_poly.entity_id
_entity_poly.type
_entity_poly.pdbx_seq_one_letter_code
_entity_poly.pdbx_strand_id
1 'polypeptide(L)' 'MSIRLIARDLYRLQQAVDRLERKWIRAPLEERERLKRELDRARSERDQVKRMLDGRLDR' A
#
# COMPACT_ATOMS: atom_id res chain seq x y z
N MET A 1 7.03 -16.60 7.57
CA MET A 1 5.65 -16.11 7.33
C MET A 1 4.89 -17.12 6.49
N SER A 2 3.66 -17.47 6.89
CA SER A 2 2.75 -18.26 6.03
C SER A 2 2.28 -17.39 4.85
N ILE A 3 2.06 -17.98 3.68
CA ILE A 3 1.47 -17.30 2.50
C ILE A 3 0.17 -16.57 2.88
N ARG A 4 -0.64 -17.16 3.78
CA ARG A 4 -1.86 -16.52 4.32
C ARG A 4 -1.59 -15.20 5.05
N LEU A 5 -0.50 -15.09 5.79
CA LEU A 5 -0.16 -13.87 6.51
C LEU A 5 0.25 -12.77 5.52
N ILE A 6 1.06 -13.12 4.51
CA ILE A 6 1.49 -12.19 3.46
C ILE A 6 0.29 -11.68 2.66
N ALA A 7 -0.65 -12.56 2.30
CA ALA A 7 -1.88 -12.18 1.61
C ALA A 7 -2.75 -11.23 2.46
N ARG A 8 -2.87 -11.49 3.77
CA ARG A 8 -3.60 -10.62 4.69
C ARG A 8 -2.94 -9.24 4.81
N ASP A 9 -1.62 -9.21 4.90
CA ASP A 9 -0.88 -7.96 5.03
C ASP A 9 -0.92 -7.16 3.72
N LEU A 10 -0.86 -7.83 2.56
CA LEU A 10 -1.08 -7.21 1.25
C LEU A 10 -2.47 -6.55 1.17
N TYR A 11 -3.50 -7.25 1.64
CA TYR A 11 -4.87 -6.71 1.68
C TYR A 11 -4.98 -5.46 2.57
N ARG A 12 -4.33 -5.47 3.74
CA ARG A 12 -4.30 -4.30 4.64
C ARG A 12 -3.59 -3.11 4.00
N LEU A 13 -2.48 -3.35 3.32
CA LEU A 13 -1.72 -2.31 2.61
C LEU A 13 -2.52 -1.73 1.44
N GLN A 14 -3.25 -2.56 0.69
CA GLN A 14 -4.17 -2.09 -0.34
C GLN A 14 -5.24 -1.15 0.25
N GLN A 15 -5.90 -1.55 1.34
CA GLN A 15 -6.87 -0.66 2.00
C GLN A 15 -6.26 0.64 2.53
N ALA A 16 -4.99 0.62 2.95
CA ALA A 16 -4.29 1.82 3.40
C ALA A 16 -4.04 2.78 2.22
N VAL A 17 -3.57 2.24 1.09
CA VAL A 17 -3.38 2.99 -0.16
C VAL A 17 -4.70 3.60 -0.61
N ASP A 18 -5.78 2.83 -0.68
CA ASP A 18 -7.09 3.33 -1.12
C ASP A 18 -7.61 4.46 -0.23
N ARG A 19 -7.42 4.34 1.10
CA ARG A 19 -7.80 5.39 2.06
C ARG A 19 -6.96 6.65 1.89
N LEU A 20 -5.65 6.51 1.72
CA LEU A 20 -4.74 7.64 1.52
C LEU A 20 -4.98 8.33 0.19
N GLU A 21 -5.28 7.58 -0.87
CA GLU A 21 -5.61 8.12 -2.19
C GLU A 21 -6.90 8.93 -2.16
N ARG A 22 -7.95 8.40 -1.53
CA ARG A 22 -9.22 9.14 -1.32
C ARG A 22 -9.01 10.43 -0.51
N LYS A 23 -8.15 10.39 0.51
CA LYS A 23 -7.79 11.58 1.29
C LYS A 23 -7.00 12.57 0.44
N TRP A 24 -6.00 12.12 -0.30
CA TRP A 24 -5.15 12.96 -1.15
C TRP A 24 -5.96 13.70 -2.23
N ILE A 25 -6.93 13.03 -2.86
CA ILE A 25 -7.80 13.65 -3.88
C ILE A 25 -8.65 14.78 -3.30
N ARG A 26 -9.08 14.65 -2.04
CA ARG A 26 -9.97 15.61 -1.35
C ARG A 26 -9.21 16.66 -0.54
N ALA A 27 -7.89 16.51 -0.40
CA ALA A 27 -7.10 17.36 0.48
C ALA A 27 -6.82 18.73 -0.14
N PRO A 28 -6.78 19.79 0.69
CA PRO A 28 -6.28 21.10 0.27
C PRO A 28 -4.80 21.03 -0.13
N LEU A 29 -4.33 21.99 -0.95
CA LEU A 29 -2.99 21.99 -1.54
C LEU A 29 -1.87 21.82 -0.48
N GLU A 30 -2.06 22.46 0.67
CA GLU A 30 -1.14 22.45 1.81
C GLU A 30 -0.92 21.04 2.39
N GLU A 31 -1.98 20.23 2.46
CA GLU A 31 -1.91 18.85 2.97
C GLU A 31 -1.61 17.84 1.87
N ARG A 32 -1.85 18.22 0.61
CA ARG A 32 -1.72 17.34 -0.55
C ARG A 32 -0.30 16.80 -0.71
N GLU A 33 0.72 17.62 -0.44
CA GLU A 33 2.13 17.20 -0.53
C GLU A 33 2.51 16.21 0.60
N ARG A 34 1.95 16.38 1.80
CA ARG A 34 2.14 15.42 2.90
C ARG A 34 1.48 14.08 2.56
N LEU A 35 0.21 14.11 2.15
CA LEU A 35 -0.57 12.93 1.80
C LEU A 35 0.00 12.19 0.60
N LYS A 36 0.57 12.91 -0.38
CA LYS A 36 1.30 12.31 -1.51
C LYS A 36 2.49 11.49 -1.03
N ARG A 37 3.32 12.05 -0.16
CA ARG A 37 4.49 11.35 0.41
C ARG A 37 4.11 10.14 1.26
N GLU A 38 2.97 10.19 1.95
CA GLU A 38 2.43 9.03 2.67
C GLU A 38 1.90 7.97 1.70
N LEU A 39 1.18 8.38 0.66
CA LEU A 39 0.65 7.50 -0.37
C LEU A 39 1.78 6.76 -1.13
N ASP A 40 2.85 7.46 -1.50
CA ASP A 40 3.99 6.88 -2.22
C ASP A 40 4.72 5.83 -1.36
N ARG A 41 4.85 6.09 -0.04
CA ARG A 41 5.39 5.12 0.91
C ARG A 41 4.51 3.88 1.04
N ALA A 42 3.20 4.07 1.23
CA ALA A 42 2.24 2.97 1.33
C ALA A 42 2.19 2.12 0.05
N ARG A 43 2.28 2.75 -1.13
CA ARG A 43 2.36 2.05 -2.43
C ARG A 43 3.63 1.23 -2.55
N SER A 44 4.77 1.78 -2.14
CA SER A 44 6.06 1.06 -2.19
C SER A 44 6.05 -0.17 -1.28
N GLU A 45 5.50 -0.05 -0.07
CA GLU A 45 5.37 -1.16 0.87
C GLU A 45 4.43 -2.24 0.33
N ARG A 46 3.26 -1.87 -0.20
CA ARG A 46 2.35 -2.78 -0.89
C ARG A 46 3.06 -3.54 -2.01
N ASP A 47 3.84 -2.85 -2.84
CA ASP A 47 4.52 -3.46 -3.98
C ASP A 47 5.62 -4.43 -3.57
N GLN A 48 6.34 -4.12 -2.48
CA GLN A 48 7.30 -5.04 -1.89
C GLN A 48 6.62 -6.33 -1.41
N VAL A 49 5.52 -6.20 -0.66
CA VAL A 49 4.77 -7.37 -0.15
C VAL A 49 4.16 -8.18 -1.29
N LYS A 50 3.65 -7.51 -2.33
CA LYS A 50 3.13 -8.17 -3.54
C LYS A 50 4.22 -8.99 -4.22
N ARG A 51 5.41 -8.41 -4.46
CA ARG A 51 6.55 -9.15 -5.06
C ARG A 51 6.97 -10.35 -4.22
N MET A 52 6.96 -10.23 -2.88
CA MET A 52 7.26 -11.35 -1.99
C MET A 52 6.21 -12.46 -2.06
N LEU A 53 4.93 -12.10 -2.24
CA LEU A 53 3.85 -13.06 -2.41
C LEU A 53 3.98 -13.78 -3.76
N ASP A 54 4.14 -13.02 -4.85
CA ASP A 54 4.27 -13.54 -6.21
C ASP A 54 5.48 -14.50 -6.30
N GLY A 55 6.66 -14.09 -5.82
CA GLY A 55 7.85 -14.95 -5.82
C GLY A 55 7.77 -16.19 -4.89
N ARG A 56 6.76 -16.26 -4.01
CA ARG A 56 6.43 -17.46 -3.22
C ARG A 56 5.38 -18.35 -3.88
N LEU A 57 4.56 -17.80 -4.77
CA LEU A 57 3.60 -18.55 -5.58
C LEU A 57 4.28 -19.20 -6.79
N ASP A 58 5.34 -18.59 -7.30
CA ASP A 58 6.13 -19.09 -8.44
C ASP A 58 7.12 -20.22 -8.08
N ARG A 59 7.16 -20.67 -6.82
CA ARG A 59 8.01 -21.76 -6.31
C ARG A 59 7.18 -22.96 -5.88
#